data_AF-A0A246SLY1-F1
#
_entry.id   AF-A0A246SLY1-F1
#
_cell.length_a   1.000
_cell.length_b   1.000
_cell.length_c   1.000
_cell.angle_alpha   90.00
_cell.angle_beta   90.00
_cell.angle_gamma   90.00
#
_symmetry.space_group_name_H-M   'P 1'
#
loop_
_entity.id
_entity.type
_entity.pdbx_description
1 polymer ?
#
loop_
_entity_poly.entity_id
_entity_poly.type
_entity_poly.pdbx_seq_one_letter_code
_entity_poly.pdbx_strand_id
1 'polypeptide(L)'
;MLRFTLHALIVVILTLLTQIGGIAYLLALAAARAIGIRRLPARLALFLLLYAGAAFAASLTAPAFGRVPLSCLSNAADRLVVRSPIYCLLNRNYVTSEVRDLAQALAAHMDQKFPGTVTVALDANFPFLNGFPLLPHLSHTDGKKLDFAYYYKDADGAFLNGATRSPIGYFAFEEPAAGDELPCAGRHDWLTTRWDFDALQPLFPAYRIEEQRTSAAIAWLTTEGVSRFRLQKIFIEPHLKNALGITDPHIRFQGCRAARHDDHIHIQVE
;
A
#
# COMPACT_ATOMS: atom_id res chain seq x y z
N MET A 1 2.68 -21.67 -31.43
CA MET A 1 3.04 -20.27 -31.13
C MET A 1 2.05 -19.63 -30.15
N LEU A 2 0.75 -19.51 -30.48
CA LEU A 2 -0.24 -18.84 -29.61
C LEU A 2 -0.30 -19.34 -28.14
N ARG A 3 -0.25 -20.66 -27.91
CA ARG A 3 -0.25 -21.24 -26.56
C ARG A 3 1.00 -20.86 -25.75
N PHE A 4 2.16 -20.82 -26.41
CA PHE A 4 3.41 -20.43 -25.77
C PHE A 4 3.37 -18.95 -25.39
N THR A 5 2.91 -18.09 -26.32
CA THR A 5 2.72 -16.65 -26.07
C THR A 5 1.79 -16.40 -24.89
N LEU A 6 0.68 -17.15 -24.80
CA LEU A 6 -0.26 -17.03 -23.68
C LEU A 6 0.39 -17.39 -22.34
N HIS A 7 1.11 -18.51 -22.26
CA HIS A 7 1.80 -18.89 -21.03
C HIS A 7 2.89 -17.90 -20.64
N ALA A 8 3.67 -17.40 -21.61
CA ALA A 8 4.66 -16.36 -21.38
C ALA A 8 4.01 -15.08 -20.82
N LEU A 9 2.89 -14.64 -21.39
CA LEU A 9 2.16 -13.47 -20.89
C LEU A 9 1.66 -13.68 -19.45
N ILE A 10 1.10 -14.86 -19.14
CA ILE A 10 0.64 -15.19 -17.78
C ILE A 10 1.82 -15.16 -16.79
N VAL A 11 2.98 -15.71 -17.16
CA VAL A 11 4.19 -15.67 -16.32
C VAL A 11 4.61 -14.24 -16.05
N VAL A 12 4.65 -13.39 -17.07
CA VAL A 12 5.04 -11.97 -16.93
C VAL A 12 4.05 -11.24 -16.03
N ILE A 13 2.74 -11.36 -16.27
CA ILE A 13 1.71 -10.70 -15.47
C ILE A 13 1.77 -11.14 -14.02
N LEU A 14 1.83 -12.44 -13.75
CA LEU A 14 1.90 -12.95 -12.38
C LEU A 14 3.19 -12.51 -11.68
N THR A 15 4.31 -12.45 -12.40
CA THR A 15 5.58 -11.95 -11.85
C THR A 15 5.48 -10.46 -11.50
N LEU A 16 4.95 -9.63 -12.40
CA LEU A 16 4.79 -8.19 -12.14
C LEU A 16 3.82 -7.91 -10.99
N LEU A 17 2.75 -8.69 -10.86
CA LEU A 17 1.75 -8.49 -9.81
C LEU A 17 2.18 -9.03 -8.44
N THR A 18 3.06 -10.03 -8.39
CA THR A 18 3.32 -10.77 -7.14
C THR A 18 4.78 -11.06 -6.82
N GLN A 19 5.72 -10.68 -7.69
CA GLN A 19 7.13 -11.07 -7.74
C GLN A 19 7.39 -12.58 -7.92
N ILE A 20 6.58 -13.47 -7.34
CA ILE A 20 6.83 -14.92 -7.27
C ILE A 20 5.88 -15.76 -8.15
N GLY A 21 4.76 -15.19 -8.58
CA GLY A 21 3.65 -15.92 -9.19
C GLY A 21 3.98 -16.54 -10.53
N GLY A 22 4.89 -15.95 -11.31
CA GLY A 22 5.35 -16.55 -12.56
C GLY A 22 6.10 -17.85 -12.34
N ILE A 23 6.96 -17.92 -11.31
CA ILE A 23 7.68 -19.14 -10.94
C ILE A 23 6.68 -20.20 -10.45
N ALA A 24 5.76 -19.83 -9.56
CA ALA A 24 4.71 -20.74 -9.09
C ALA A 24 3.87 -21.31 -10.26
N TYR A 25 3.56 -20.49 -11.25
CA TYR A 25 2.83 -20.90 -12.44
C TYR A 25 3.62 -21.88 -13.32
N LEU A 26 4.91 -21.63 -13.56
CA LEU A 26 5.77 -22.54 -14.31
C LEU A 26 5.90 -23.90 -13.61
N LEU A 27 6.07 -23.90 -12.28
CA LEU A 27 6.07 -25.12 -11.48
C LEU A 27 4.74 -25.87 -11.59
N ALA A 28 3.61 -25.16 -11.56
CA ALA A 28 2.30 -25.77 -11.73
C ALA A 28 2.10 -26.41 -13.11
N LEU A 29 2.62 -25.77 -14.18
CA LEU A 29 2.59 -26.35 -15.53
C LEU A 29 3.46 -27.61 -15.63
N ALA A 30 4.67 -27.57 -15.07
CA ALA A 30 5.59 -28.71 -15.07
C ALA A 30 5.01 -29.88 -14.26
N ALA A 31 4.51 -29.61 -13.05
CA ALA A 31 3.87 -30.59 -12.19
C ALA A 31 2.62 -31.18 -12.86
N ALA A 32 1.69 -30.37 -13.35
CA ALA A 32 0.48 -30.85 -14.04
C ALA A 32 0.79 -31.76 -15.23
N ARG A 33 1.89 -31.48 -15.96
CA ARG A 33 2.37 -32.36 -17.04
C ARG A 33 2.90 -33.68 -16.49
N ALA A 34 3.72 -33.64 -15.44
CA ALA A 34 4.33 -34.84 -14.83
C ALA A 34 3.28 -35.80 -14.26
N ILE A 35 2.24 -35.29 -13.58
CA ILE A 35 1.19 -36.12 -12.97
C ILE A 35 -0.06 -36.29 -13.85
N GLY A 36 0.01 -35.89 -15.14
CA GLY A 36 -1.05 -36.14 -16.12
C GLY A 36 -2.36 -35.37 -15.90
N ILE A 37 -2.35 -34.26 -15.15
CA ILE A 37 -3.56 -33.44 -14.93
C ILE A 37 -3.94 -32.69 -16.22
N ARG A 38 -5.12 -33.02 -16.74
CA ARG A 38 -5.67 -32.40 -17.97
C ARG A 38 -6.82 -31.41 -17.72
N ARG A 39 -7.60 -31.61 -16.66
CA ARG A 39 -8.79 -30.79 -16.37
C ARG A 39 -8.38 -29.42 -15.83
N LEU A 40 -8.97 -28.35 -16.38
CA LEU A 40 -8.66 -26.97 -15.99
C LEU A 40 -8.85 -26.69 -14.49
N PRO A 41 -9.95 -27.11 -13.83
CA PRO A 41 -10.13 -26.86 -12.40
C PRO A 41 -9.02 -27.48 -11.55
N ALA A 42 -8.57 -28.70 -11.91
CA ALA A 42 -7.48 -29.37 -11.20
C ALA A 42 -6.12 -28.68 -11.42
N ARG A 43 -5.87 -28.10 -12.60
CA ARG A 43 -4.66 -27.29 -12.85
C ARG A 43 -4.68 -25.99 -12.06
N LEU A 44 -5.84 -25.33 -11.99
CA LEU A 44 -6.01 -24.11 -11.21
C LEU A 44 -5.81 -24.40 -9.72
N ALA A 45 -6.41 -25.48 -9.20
CA ALA A 45 -6.20 -25.91 -7.82
C ALA A 45 -4.72 -26.19 -7.52
N LEU A 46 -4.02 -26.88 -8.42
CA LEU A 46 -2.58 -27.13 -8.29
C LEU A 46 -1.76 -25.83 -8.29
N PHE A 47 -2.09 -24.88 -9.18
CA PHE A 47 -1.45 -23.57 -9.20
C PHE A 47 -1.68 -22.82 -7.89
N LEU A 48 -2.91 -22.75 -7.40
CA LEU A 48 -3.24 -22.06 -6.15
C LEU A 48 -2.52 -22.70 -4.95
N LEU A 49 -2.42 -24.04 -4.91
CA LEU A 49 -1.65 -24.76 -3.89
C LEU A 49 -0.17 -24.38 -3.92
N LEU A 50 0.45 -24.43 -5.11
CA LEU A 50 1.87 -24.09 -5.27
C LEU A 50 2.14 -22.61 -5.02
N TYR A 51 1.22 -21.73 -5.40
CA TYR A 51 1.30 -20.31 -5.12
C TYR A 51 1.20 -20.01 -3.63
N ALA A 52 0.25 -20.63 -2.93
CA ALA A 52 0.12 -20.50 -1.48
C ALA A 52 1.38 -21.02 -0.75
N GLY A 53 1.92 -22.16 -1.19
CA GLY A 53 3.18 -22.69 -0.68
C GLY A 53 4.37 -21.75 -0.95
N ALA A 54 4.44 -21.15 -2.14
CA ALA A 54 5.47 -20.18 -2.47
C ALA A 54 5.34 -18.88 -1.67
N ALA A 55 4.13 -18.37 -1.45
CA ALA A 55 3.88 -17.19 -0.62
C ALA A 55 4.24 -17.44 0.85
N PHE A 56 3.91 -18.62 1.37
CA PHE A 56 4.34 -19.04 2.71
C PHE A 56 5.87 -19.18 2.80
N ALA A 57 6.52 -19.81 1.82
CA ALA A 57 7.98 -19.87 1.78
C ALA A 57 8.61 -18.47 1.69
N ALA A 58 7.98 -17.55 0.95
CA ALA A 58 8.44 -16.17 0.84
C ALA A 58 8.36 -15.43 2.18
N SER A 59 7.29 -15.61 2.95
CA SER A 59 7.18 -14.96 4.27
C SER A 59 8.26 -15.42 5.26
N LEU A 60 8.69 -16.68 5.17
CA LEU A 60 9.77 -17.24 5.99
C LEU A 60 11.17 -16.84 5.53
N THR A 61 11.38 -16.66 4.22
CA THR A 61 12.71 -16.44 3.64
C THR A 61 13.03 -14.97 3.37
N ALA A 62 12.02 -14.10 3.23
CA ALA A 62 12.16 -12.66 3.04
C ALA A 62 13.11 -11.97 4.05
N PRO A 63 13.20 -12.37 5.34
CA PRO A 63 14.15 -11.75 6.28
C PRO A 63 15.61 -11.85 5.83
N ALA A 64 15.99 -12.94 5.15
CA ALA A 64 17.35 -13.09 4.59
C ALA A 64 17.65 -12.07 3.47
N PHE A 65 16.61 -11.45 2.90
CA PHE A 65 16.69 -10.41 1.88
C PHE A 65 16.44 -9.00 2.46
N GLY A 66 16.43 -8.85 3.79
CA GLY A 66 16.18 -7.56 4.45
C GLY A 66 14.71 -7.14 4.43
N ARG A 67 13.80 -8.11 4.35
CA ARG A 67 12.35 -7.88 4.32
C ARG A 67 11.62 -8.65 5.40
N VAL A 68 10.63 -8.02 6.00
CA VAL A 68 9.70 -8.66 6.94
C VAL A 68 8.27 -8.36 6.50
N PRO A 69 7.36 -9.34 6.54
CA PRO A 69 5.96 -9.10 6.23
C PRO A 69 5.28 -8.33 7.37
N LEU A 70 4.45 -7.34 7.02
CA LEU A 70 3.41 -6.85 7.91
C LEU A 70 2.34 -7.94 8.09
N SER A 71 1.73 -8.02 9.28
CA SER A 71 0.74 -9.06 9.57
C SER A 71 -0.48 -8.91 8.68
N CYS A 72 -0.82 -10.00 7.98
CA CYS A 72 -2.03 -10.13 7.18
C CYS A 72 -3.25 -10.54 8.00
N LEU A 73 -3.01 -10.97 9.24
CA LEU A 73 -4.03 -11.36 10.19
C LEU A 73 -4.17 -10.23 11.19
N SER A 74 -5.38 -9.73 11.34
CA SER A 74 -5.75 -8.75 12.36
C SER A 74 -6.63 -9.43 13.40
N ASN A 75 -6.30 -9.28 14.67
CA ASN A 75 -7.13 -9.62 15.81
C ASN A 75 -7.59 -8.33 16.52
N ALA A 76 -8.56 -8.42 17.43
CA ALA A 76 -9.18 -7.25 18.05
C ALA A 76 -8.22 -6.39 18.90
N ALA A 77 -7.08 -6.97 19.30
CA ALA A 77 -6.03 -6.28 20.05
C ALA A 77 -5.04 -5.55 19.14
N ASP A 78 -4.96 -5.90 17.85
CA ASP A 78 -4.03 -5.27 16.92
C ASP A 78 -4.40 -3.80 16.69
N ARG A 79 -3.37 -2.95 16.72
CA ARG A 79 -3.49 -1.51 16.46
C ARG A 79 -2.88 -1.09 15.13
N LEU A 80 -2.11 -1.96 14.50
CA LEU A 80 -1.63 -1.82 13.13
C LEU A 80 -2.22 -2.95 12.29
N VAL A 81 -2.97 -2.62 11.25
CA VAL A 81 -3.59 -3.61 10.36
C VAL A 81 -3.27 -3.31 8.91
N VAL A 82 -3.11 -4.35 8.08
CA VAL A 82 -3.04 -4.19 6.62
C VAL A 82 -4.48 -4.12 6.09
N ARG A 83 -4.80 -3.08 5.33
CA ARG A 83 -6.19 -2.77 4.94
C ARG A 83 -6.90 -3.91 4.22
N SER A 84 -6.23 -4.48 3.22
CA SER A 84 -6.86 -5.40 2.29
C SER A 84 -6.04 -6.68 2.17
N PRO A 85 -6.69 -7.85 2.23
CA PRO A 85 -6.05 -9.14 1.98
C PRO A 85 -5.37 -9.22 0.61
N ILE A 86 -5.73 -8.33 -0.34
CA ILE A 86 -5.10 -8.28 -1.65
C ILE A 86 -3.61 -7.98 -1.57
N TYR A 87 -3.15 -7.15 -0.63
CA TYR A 87 -1.73 -6.86 -0.47
C TYR A 87 -0.96 -8.12 -0.07
N CYS A 88 -1.55 -8.92 0.81
CA CYS A 88 -0.98 -10.20 1.22
C CYS A 88 -1.04 -11.24 0.10
N LEU A 89 -2.18 -11.36 -0.57
CA LEU A 89 -2.35 -12.28 -1.70
C LEU A 89 -1.35 -11.97 -2.80
N LEU A 90 -1.02 -10.70 -3.03
CA LEU A 90 -0.07 -10.26 -4.04
C LEU A 90 1.37 -10.13 -3.51
N ASN A 91 1.67 -10.53 -2.27
CA ASN A 91 2.99 -10.38 -1.66
C ASN A 91 3.53 -8.93 -1.66
N ARG A 92 2.66 -7.93 -1.45
CA ARG A 92 2.98 -6.50 -1.42
C ARG A 92 3.00 -5.90 -0.01
N ASN A 93 3.04 -6.75 1.02
CA ASN A 93 3.01 -6.35 2.43
C ASN A 93 4.39 -6.42 3.11
N TYR A 94 5.49 -6.38 2.34
CA TYR A 94 6.84 -6.52 2.88
C TYR A 94 7.54 -5.18 3.05
N VAL A 95 8.19 -5.00 4.19
CA VAL A 95 8.95 -3.78 4.55
C VAL A 95 10.30 -4.16 5.15
N THR A 96 11.19 -3.19 5.38
CA THR A 96 12.34 -3.39 6.26
C THR A 96 11.90 -3.49 7.73
N SER A 97 12.74 -4.04 8.60
CA SER A 97 12.44 -4.07 10.05
C SER A 97 12.24 -2.67 10.62
N GLU A 98 13.02 -1.69 10.18
CA GLU A 98 12.90 -0.30 10.62
C GLU A 98 11.54 0.31 10.29
N VAL A 99 11.02 0.10 9.07
CA VAL A 99 9.68 0.57 8.68
C VAL A 99 8.59 -0.17 9.46
N ARG A 100 8.73 -1.47 9.69
CA ARG A 100 7.77 -2.23 10.53
C ARG A 100 7.73 -1.65 11.94
N ASP A 101 8.89 -1.43 12.54
CA ASP A 101 9.01 -0.96 13.92
C ASP A 101 8.48 0.48 14.05
N LEU A 102 8.73 1.34 13.05
CA LEU A 102 8.11 2.66 12.93
C LEU A 102 6.59 2.55 12.89
N ALA A 103 6.04 1.71 12.01
CA ALA A 103 4.59 1.55 11.84
C ALA A 103 3.92 1.05 13.13
N GLN A 104 4.55 0.11 13.84
CA GLN A 104 4.08 -0.38 15.13
C GLN A 104 4.13 0.71 16.20
N ALA A 105 5.20 1.51 16.24
CA ALA A 105 5.34 2.60 17.18
C ALA A 105 4.33 3.73 16.94
N LEU A 106 4.06 4.06 15.67
CA LEU A 106 2.99 4.99 15.30
C LEU A 106 1.64 4.47 15.78
N ALA A 107 1.31 3.20 15.49
CA ALA A 107 0.05 2.60 15.90
C ALA A 107 -0.13 2.59 17.43
N ALA A 108 0.92 2.25 18.17
CA ALA A 108 0.90 2.29 19.64
C ALA A 108 0.71 3.73 20.17
N HIS A 109 1.37 4.71 19.56
CA HIS A 109 1.18 6.12 19.94
C HIS A 109 -0.25 6.60 19.69
N MET A 110 -0.82 6.24 18.54
CA MET A 110 -2.17 6.65 18.16
C MET A 110 -3.23 6.01 19.05
N ASP A 111 -3.07 4.73 19.43
CA ASP A 111 -3.93 4.09 20.43
C ASP A 111 -3.77 4.75 21.81
N GLN A 112 -2.55 5.09 22.23
CA GLN A 112 -2.34 5.77 23.52
C GLN A 112 -2.97 7.16 23.56
N LYS A 113 -2.82 7.94 22.49
CA LYS A 113 -3.33 9.32 22.42
C LYS A 113 -4.84 9.36 22.17
N PHE A 114 -5.36 8.40 21.41
CA PHE A 114 -6.77 8.25 21.07
C PHE A 114 -7.17 6.79 21.28
N PRO A 115 -7.58 6.40 22.51
CA PRO A 115 -7.86 5.01 22.87
C PRO A 115 -8.75 4.26 21.87
N GLY A 116 -8.28 3.09 21.46
CA GLY A 116 -8.94 2.20 20.51
C GLY A 116 -8.60 2.48 19.04
N THR A 117 -7.80 3.51 18.74
CA THR A 117 -7.49 3.89 17.35
C THR A 117 -6.64 2.82 16.67
N VAL A 118 -7.09 2.40 15.49
CA VAL A 118 -6.38 1.48 14.59
C VAL A 118 -5.73 2.27 13.47
N THR A 119 -4.42 2.13 13.34
CA THR A 119 -3.65 2.60 12.19
C THR A 119 -3.69 1.57 11.07
N VAL A 120 -4.03 2.03 9.87
CA VAL A 120 -4.24 1.16 8.70
C VAL A 120 -3.08 1.35 7.72
N ALA A 121 -2.28 0.30 7.54
CA ALA A 121 -1.27 0.20 6.51
C ALA A 121 -1.88 -0.25 5.17
N LEU A 122 -1.36 0.28 4.07
CA LEU A 122 -1.78 -0.02 2.71
C LEU A 122 -0.67 -0.80 1.99
N ASP A 123 -0.26 -0.34 0.81
CA ASP A 123 0.74 -0.98 -0.01
C ASP A 123 2.16 -0.74 0.54
N ALA A 124 3.00 -1.77 0.48
CA ALA A 124 4.37 -1.74 0.94
C ALA A 124 5.29 -2.14 -0.22
N ASN A 125 6.04 -3.24 -0.11
CA ASN A 125 6.92 -3.75 -1.15
C ASN A 125 6.78 -5.28 -1.32
N PHE A 126 7.47 -5.81 -2.32
CA PHE A 126 7.72 -7.22 -2.57
C PHE A 126 8.85 -7.81 -1.69
N PRO A 127 8.90 -9.16 -1.53
CA PRO A 127 9.75 -9.83 -0.55
C PRO A 127 11.26 -9.92 -0.83
N PHE A 128 11.75 -9.82 -2.08
CA PHE A 128 13.12 -10.25 -2.40
C PHE A 128 14.02 -9.25 -3.12
N LEU A 129 13.56 -8.65 -4.22
CA LEU A 129 14.44 -7.89 -5.12
C LEU A 129 14.27 -6.38 -4.94
N ASN A 130 15.39 -5.69 -4.68
CA ASN A 130 15.43 -4.23 -4.79
C ASN A 130 15.24 -3.80 -6.25
N GLY A 131 14.54 -2.70 -6.48
CA GLY A 131 14.33 -2.14 -7.82
C GLY A 131 13.23 -2.85 -8.63
N PHE A 132 12.57 -3.87 -8.09
CA PHE A 132 11.48 -4.54 -8.78
C PHE A 132 10.26 -3.60 -8.91
N PRO A 133 9.71 -3.38 -10.12
CA PRO A 133 8.66 -2.39 -10.32
C PRO A 133 7.37 -2.82 -9.62
N LEU A 134 6.79 -1.91 -8.84
CA LEU A 134 5.52 -2.10 -8.13
C LEU A 134 4.53 -1.06 -8.64
N LEU A 135 3.61 -1.47 -9.53
CA LEU A 135 2.62 -0.56 -10.12
C LEU A 135 1.38 -0.43 -9.22
N PRO A 136 0.86 0.78 -8.97
CA PRO A 136 1.35 2.08 -9.46
C PRO A 136 2.43 2.73 -8.59
N HIS A 137 2.74 2.21 -7.39
CA HIS A 137 3.68 2.81 -6.43
C HIS A 137 5.16 2.55 -6.78
N LEU A 138 5.61 3.13 -7.90
CA LEU A 138 6.94 2.88 -8.49
C LEU A 138 8.12 3.20 -7.56
N SER A 139 7.93 3.99 -6.50
CA SER A 139 8.99 4.28 -5.52
C SER A 139 9.20 3.14 -4.52
N HIS A 140 8.22 2.25 -4.32
CA HIS A 140 8.24 1.17 -3.34
C HIS A 140 9.05 -0.02 -3.85
N THR A 141 10.35 0.16 -4.00
CA THR A 141 11.24 -0.81 -4.62
C THR A 141 12.27 -1.40 -3.66
N ASP A 142 12.32 -0.90 -2.42
CA ASP A 142 13.40 -1.16 -1.46
C ASP A 142 12.92 -1.43 -0.03
N GLY A 143 11.60 -1.56 0.18
CA GLY A 143 10.98 -1.87 1.47
C GLY A 143 11.15 -0.77 2.52
N LYS A 144 11.66 0.40 2.13
CA LYS A 144 11.86 1.57 2.99
C LYS A 144 10.68 2.54 2.93
N LYS A 145 9.57 2.11 2.32
CA LYS A 145 8.37 2.91 2.08
C LYS A 145 7.15 2.15 2.51
N LEU A 146 6.18 2.88 3.04
CA LEU A 146 4.90 2.35 3.47
C LEU A 146 3.85 3.45 3.32
N ASP A 147 2.67 3.06 2.86
CA ASP A 147 1.53 3.94 2.81
C ASP A 147 0.60 3.64 3.98
N PHE A 148 0.10 4.68 4.63
CA PHE A 148 -0.96 4.60 5.62
C PHE A 148 -2.22 5.25 5.09
N ALA A 149 -3.38 4.70 5.42
CA ALA A 149 -4.61 5.44 5.23
C ALA A 149 -4.64 6.69 6.13
N TYR A 150 -5.31 7.74 5.68
CA TYR A 150 -5.77 8.79 6.58
C TYR A 150 -6.72 8.22 7.64
N TYR A 151 -6.88 8.92 8.75
CA TYR A 151 -7.98 8.66 9.68
C TYR A 151 -9.23 9.32 9.12
N TYR A 152 -10.36 8.61 9.16
CA TYR A 152 -11.61 9.08 8.56
C TYR A 152 -12.70 9.27 9.61
N LYS A 153 -13.63 10.17 9.29
CA LYS A 153 -14.91 10.37 9.97
C LYS A 153 -16.05 10.29 8.94
N ASP A 154 -17.24 9.96 9.43
CA ASP A 154 -18.45 9.99 8.60
C ASP A 154 -18.98 11.42 8.40
N ALA A 155 -20.12 11.52 7.71
CA ALA A 155 -20.77 12.80 7.43
C ALA A 155 -21.28 13.52 8.68
N ASP A 156 -21.56 12.79 9.77
CA ASP A 156 -21.98 13.34 11.05
C ASP A 156 -20.78 13.73 11.93
N GLY A 157 -19.56 13.46 11.46
CA GLY A 157 -18.31 13.77 12.13
C GLY A 157 -17.84 12.70 13.11
N ALA A 158 -18.50 11.53 13.16
CA ALA A 158 -18.08 10.44 14.03
C ALA A 158 -16.87 9.70 13.45
N PHE A 159 -15.90 9.38 14.30
CA PHE A 159 -14.67 8.70 13.91
C PHE A 159 -14.95 7.27 13.41
N LEU A 160 -14.39 6.94 12.25
CA LEU A 160 -14.49 5.64 11.61
C LEU A 160 -13.20 4.85 11.82
N ASN A 161 -13.18 4.04 12.88
CA ASN A 161 -11.99 3.30 13.26
C ASN A 161 -11.62 2.20 12.26
N GLY A 162 -10.35 2.15 11.83
CA GLY A 162 -9.84 1.14 10.89
C GLY A 162 -10.44 1.23 9.48
N ALA A 163 -11.16 2.30 9.15
CA ALA A 163 -11.81 2.47 7.87
C ALA A 163 -10.91 3.12 6.82
N THR A 164 -11.24 2.90 5.56
CA THR A 164 -10.72 3.66 4.41
C THR A 164 -11.87 4.03 3.51
N ARG A 165 -11.69 5.07 2.70
CA ARG A 165 -12.73 5.55 1.79
C ARG A 165 -12.94 4.65 0.56
N SER A 166 -11.97 3.80 0.21
CA SER A 166 -12.12 2.77 -0.82
C SER A 166 -11.78 1.36 -0.31
N PRO A 167 -12.21 0.28 -0.98
CA PRO A 167 -11.97 -1.10 -0.51
C PRO A 167 -10.49 -1.48 -0.33
N ILE A 168 -9.59 -0.86 -1.10
CA ILE A 168 -8.15 -1.10 -1.02
C ILE A 168 -7.40 0.05 -0.35
N GLY A 169 -8.04 1.20 -0.10
CA GLY A 169 -7.40 2.38 0.49
C GLY A 169 -6.76 3.35 -0.50
N TYR A 170 -6.97 3.16 -1.81
CA TYR A 170 -6.53 4.06 -2.88
C TYR A 170 -7.68 4.50 -3.78
N PHE A 171 -7.45 5.54 -4.57
CA PHE A 171 -8.31 6.08 -5.64
C PHE A 171 -9.59 6.79 -5.19
N ALA A 172 -9.81 6.92 -3.88
CA ALA A 172 -10.87 7.75 -3.30
C ALA A 172 -10.24 9.02 -2.73
N PHE A 173 -10.13 10.05 -3.57
CA PHE A 173 -9.31 11.22 -3.30
C PHE A 173 -10.05 12.24 -2.44
N GLU A 174 -9.35 12.82 -1.47
CA GLU A 174 -9.81 13.99 -0.74
C GLU A 174 -9.69 15.21 -1.65
N GLU A 175 -10.81 15.56 -2.28
CA GLU A 175 -10.83 16.64 -3.26
C GLU A 175 -10.53 18.01 -2.64
N PRO A 176 -9.78 18.87 -3.35
CA PRO A 176 -9.46 20.23 -2.93
C PRO A 176 -10.73 21.10 -2.83
N ALA A 177 -10.72 22.03 -1.88
CA ALA A 177 -11.72 23.08 -1.80
C ALA A 177 -11.51 24.18 -2.86
N ALA A 178 -12.54 24.99 -3.09
CA ALA A 178 -12.43 26.12 -3.99
C ALA A 178 -11.36 27.11 -3.51
N GLY A 179 -10.35 27.36 -4.35
CA GLY A 179 -9.23 28.25 -4.05
C GLY A 179 -8.00 27.57 -3.47
N ASP A 180 -8.05 26.25 -3.24
CA ASP A 180 -6.88 25.49 -2.79
C ASP A 180 -5.78 25.43 -3.85
N GLU A 181 -4.56 25.19 -3.38
CA GLU A 181 -3.38 25.04 -4.24
C GLU A 181 -3.48 23.77 -5.08
N LEU A 182 -3.39 23.92 -6.41
CA LEU A 182 -3.45 22.83 -7.37
C LEU A 182 -2.23 22.84 -8.30
N PRO A 183 -1.06 22.35 -7.85
CA PRO A 183 0.20 22.48 -8.59
C PRO A 183 0.19 21.79 -9.96
N CYS A 184 -0.74 20.86 -10.17
CA CYS A 184 -0.85 20.08 -11.40
C CYS A 184 -2.04 20.46 -12.28
N ALA A 185 -2.80 21.50 -11.90
CA ALA A 185 -3.94 21.94 -12.69
C ALA A 185 -3.52 22.29 -14.13
N GLY A 186 -4.35 21.89 -15.10
CA GLY A 186 -4.10 22.14 -16.53
C GLY A 186 -3.05 21.24 -17.18
N ARG A 187 -2.53 20.23 -16.48
CA ARG A 187 -1.64 19.22 -17.08
C ARG A 187 -2.45 18.15 -17.79
N HIS A 188 -1.93 17.68 -18.92
CA HIS A 188 -2.51 16.62 -19.75
C HIS A 188 -1.45 15.56 -20.10
N ASP A 189 -0.70 15.11 -19.09
CA ASP A 189 0.31 14.07 -19.28
C ASP A 189 -0.39 12.73 -19.63
N TRP A 190 -0.02 12.12 -20.75
CA TRP A 190 -0.63 10.87 -21.22
C TRP A 190 0.00 9.61 -20.59
N LEU A 191 1.26 9.70 -20.12
CA LEU A 191 1.96 8.64 -19.38
C LEU A 191 2.20 9.07 -17.93
N THR A 192 1.16 9.00 -17.12
CA THR A 192 1.23 9.29 -15.69
C THR A 192 0.45 8.26 -14.88
N THR A 193 0.86 8.07 -13.63
CA THR A 193 0.08 7.34 -12.61
C THR A 193 -0.80 8.28 -11.78
N ARG A 194 -0.81 9.59 -12.12
CA ARG A 194 -1.65 10.60 -11.48
C ARG A 194 -3.05 10.60 -12.09
N TRP A 195 -3.82 9.56 -11.79
CA TRP A 195 -5.21 9.43 -12.26
C TRP A 195 -6.15 10.17 -11.31
N ASP A 196 -7.16 10.85 -11.86
CA ASP A 196 -8.15 11.57 -11.04
C ASP A 196 -9.41 10.73 -10.76
N PHE A 197 -9.74 9.81 -11.68
CA PHE A 197 -10.91 8.94 -11.56
C PHE A 197 -12.22 9.68 -11.19
N ASP A 198 -12.41 10.90 -11.68
CA ASP A 198 -13.56 11.78 -11.37
C ASP A 198 -14.91 11.07 -11.46
N ALA A 199 -15.10 10.25 -12.50
CA ALA A 199 -16.34 9.49 -12.71
C ALA A 199 -16.63 8.43 -11.62
N LEU A 200 -15.60 7.99 -10.88
CA LEU A 200 -15.71 7.02 -9.80
C LEU A 200 -15.82 7.69 -8.42
N GLN A 201 -15.38 8.94 -8.27
CA GLN A 201 -15.40 9.64 -6.97
C GLN A 201 -16.78 9.64 -6.29
N PRO A 202 -17.91 9.84 -7.00
CA PRO A 202 -19.25 9.78 -6.41
C PRO A 202 -19.68 8.39 -5.91
N LEU A 203 -19.00 7.31 -6.29
CA LEU A 203 -19.33 5.95 -5.87
C LEU A 203 -18.76 5.60 -4.49
N PHE A 204 -17.78 6.36 -4.01
CA PHE A 204 -17.19 6.16 -2.70
C PHE A 204 -18.04 6.80 -1.59
N PRO A 205 -18.02 6.25 -0.37
CA PRO A 205 -18.69 6.89 0.77
C PRO A 205 -18.18 8.31 0.99
N ALA A 206 -19.08 9.18 1.47
CA ALA A 206 -18.82 10.57 1.78
C ALA A 206 -18.05 10.74 3.11
N TYR A 207 -17.00 9.94 3.30
CA TYR A 207 -16.08 10.09 4.43
C TYR A 207 -15.21 11.32 4.23
N ARG A 208 -14.75 11.87 5.34
CA ARG A 208 -13.80 12.99 5.39
C ARG A 208 -12.63 12.64 6.28
N ILE A 209 -11.49 13.27 6.08
CA ILE A 209 -10.38 13.18 7.01
C ILE A 209 -10.86 13.58 8.42
N GLU A 210 -10.52 12.76 9.41
CA GLU A 210 -10.58 13.12 10.83
C GLU A 210 -9.28 13.85 11.17
N GLU A 211 -9.39 15.16 11.32
CA GLU A 211 -8.27 16.09 11.33
C GLU A 211 -7.42 15.94 12.59
N GLN A 212 -8.02 15.60 13.75
CA GLN A 212 -7.28 15.50 15.00
C GLN A 212 -6.31 14.32 14.99
N ARG A 213 -6.79 13.12 14.63
CA ARG A 213 -5.92 11.93 14.54
C ARG A 213 -4.93 12.03 13.40
N THR A 214 -5.36 12.54 12.24
CA THR A 214 -4.46 12.68 11.09
C THR A 214 -3.33 13.66 11.39
N SER A 215 -3.63 14.84 11.94
CA SER A 215 -2.60 15.81 12.33
C SER A 215 -1.69 15.27 13.43
N ALA A 216 -2.24 14.53 14.40
CA ALA A 216 -1.45 13.91 15.47
C ALA A 216 -0.50 12.82 14.94
N ALA A 217 -0.94 11.99 14.02
CA ALA A 217 -0.10 10.97 13.40
C ALA A 217 1.03 11.60 12.59
N ILE A 218 0.72 12.63 11.80
CA ILE A 218 1.73 13.37 11.03
C ILE A 218 2.73 14.06 11.95
N ALA A 219 2.27 14.74 13.01
CA ALA A 219 3.15 15.37 13.99
C ALA A 219 4.08 14.35 14.68
N TRP A 220 3.58 13.15 14.99
CA TRP A 220 4.41 12.08 15.53
C TRP A 220 5.45 11.61 14.50
N LEU A 221 5.05 11.44 13.23
CA LEU A 221 5.96 11.02 12.16
C LEU A 221 7.07 12.04 11.92
N THR A 222 6.77 13.34 11.94
CA THR A 222 7.76 14.40 11.73
C THR A 222 8.66 14.66 12.94
N THR A 223 8.34 14.08 14.11
CA THR A 223 9.14 14.22 15.33
C THR A 223 9.82 12.91 15.70
N GLU A 224 9.07 11.97 16.26
CA GLU A 224 9.55 10.65 16.68
C GLU A 224 9.95 9.80 15.48
N GLY A 225 9.19 9.84 14.38
CA GLY A 225 9.54 9.14 13.13
C GLY A 225 10.89 9.58 12.57
N VAL A 226 11.14 10.89 12.52
CA VAL A 226 12.41 11.46 12.05
C VAL A 226 13.55 11.14 13.02
N SER A 227 13.37 11.41 14.31
CA SER A 227 14.45 11.32 15.31
C SER A 227 14.85 9.87 15.66
N ARG A 228 13.90 8.92 15.66
CA ARG A 228 14.14 7.54 16.10
C ARG A 228 14.23 6.55 14.96
N PHE A 229 13.54 6.79 13.86
CA PHE A 229 13.40 5.86 12.74
C PHE A 229 13.90 6.42 11.41
N ARG A 230 14.66 7.52 11.47
CA ARG A 230 15.32 8.16 10.31
C ARG A 230 14.35 8.39 9.14
N LEU A 231 13.10 8.73 9.45
CA LEU A 231 12.12 9.11 8.45
C LEU A 231 12.64 10.36 7.72
N GLN A 232 12.68 10.29 6.38
CA GLN A 232 13.22 11.35 5.54
C GLN A 232 12.15 12.14 4.79
N LYS A 233 11.05 11.49 4.43
CA LYS A 233 10.00 12.08 3.60
C LYS A 233 8.63 11.56 4.00
N ILE A 234 7.67 12.47 3.96
CA ILE A 234 6.25 12.20 3.98
C ILE A 234 5.66 12.86 2.73
N PHE A 235 4.86 12.13 1.94
CA PHE A 235 4.11 12.74 0.84
C PHE A 235 2.62 12.82 1.16
N ILE A 236 2.10 14.04 1.00
CA ILE A 236 0.71 14.46 1.14
C ILE A 236 0.51 15.58 0.11
N GLU A 237 -0.68 15.68 -0.50
CA GLU A 237 -0.97 16.75 -1.45
C GLU A 237 -0.97 18.15 -0.80
N PRO A 238 -0.57 19.22 -1.52
CA PRO A 238 -0.44 20.55 -0.94
C PRO A 238 -1.73 21.11 -0.34
N HIS A 239 -2.89 20.87 -0.95
CA HIS A 239 -4.17 21.33 -0.38
C HIS A 239 -4.45 20.70 0.98
N LEU A 240 -4.16 19.40 1.16
CA LEU A 240 -4.30 18.73 2.45
C LEU A 240 -3.29 19.23 3.48
N LYS A 241 -2.04 19.45 3.07
CA LYS A 241 -1.01 20.04 3.94
C LYS A 241 -1.47 21.40 4.48
N ASN A 242 -2.06 22.24 3.60
CA ASN A 242 -2.56 23.56 3.96
C ASN A 242 -3.80 23.46 4.85
N ALA A 243 -4.77 22.60 4.51
CA ALA A 243 -5.99 22.40 5.29
C ALA A 243 -5.71 21.87 6.72
N LEU A 244 -4.69 21.03 6.87
CA LEU A 244 -4.25 20.51 8.18
C LEU A 244 -3.28 21.46 8.91
N GLY A 245 -2.88 22.57 8.29
CA GLY A 245 -2.00 23.58 8.89
C GLY A 245 -0.56 23.10 9.14
N ILE A 246 -0.04 22.20 8.31
CA ILE A 246 1.26 21.57 8.57
C ILE A 246 2.41 22.26 7.83
N THR A 247 3.47 22.62 8.52
CA THR A 247 4.60 23.40 7.97
C THR A 247 5.95 22.65 7.95
N ASP A 248 5.98 21.39 8.36
CA ASP A 248 7.23 20.62 8.50
C ASP A 248 7.95 20.36 7.15
N PRO A 249 9.28 20.52 7.06
CA PRO A 249 10.04 20.33 5.81
C PRO A 249 10.16 18.88 5.34
N HIS A 250 9.84 17.88 6.18
CA HIS A 250 9.78 16.48 5.77
C HIS A 250 8.52 16.18 4.97
N ILE A 251 7.49 17.01 5.07
CA ILE A 251 6.26 16.89 4.27
C ILE A 251 6.44 17.61 2.94
N ARG A 252 6.43 16.80 1.88
CA ARG A 252 6.80 17.22 0.54
C ARG A 252 5.70 16.87 -0.45
N PHE A 253 5.66 17.65 -1.52
CA PHE A 253 4.90 17.29 -2.70
C PHE A 253 5.74 16.37 -3.60
N GLN A 254 5.16 15.24 -4.01
CA GLN A 254 5.81 14.21 -4.83
C GLN A 254 5.99 14.62 -6.30
N GLY A 255 5.32 15.68 -6.75
CA GLY A 255 5.35 16.14 -8.14
C GLY A 255 4.23 15.55 -9.01
N CYS A 256 3.95 16.21 -10.13
CA CYS A 256 2.78 15.92 -10.97
C CYS A 256 2.86 14.66 -11.86
N ARG A 257 3.99 13.93 -11.83
CA ARG A 257 4.17 12.69 -12.61
C ARG A 257 4.08 11.42 -11.76
N ALA A 258 3.83 11.56 -10.47
CA ALA A 258 3.58 10.47 -9.55
C ALA A 258 2.09 10.42 -9.17
N ALA A 259 1.65 9.28 -8.64
CA ALA A 259 0.30 9.12 -8.11
C ALA A 259 -0.03 10.22 -7.08
N ARG A 260 -1.31 10.58 -6.97
CA ARG A 260 -1.78 11.54 -5.97
C ARG A 260 -1.62 10.93 -4.56
N HIS A 261 -1.42 11.78 -3.55
CA HIS A 261 -1.33 11.37 -2.14
C HIS A 261 -2.41 12.08 -1.29
N ASP A 262 -3.59 12.25 -1.88
CA ASP A 262 -4.80 12.76 -1.23
C ASP A 262 -5.79 11.66 -0.88
N ASP A 263 -5.39 10.40 -0.97
CA ASP A 263 -6.10 9.21 -0.48
C ASP A 263 -5.31 8.44 0.60
N HIS A 264 -4.01 8.72 0.75
CA HIS A 264 -3.12 8.11 1.73
C HIS A 264 -1.94 9.01 2.13
N ILE A 265 -1.27 8.64 3.23
CA ILE A 265 0.00 9.21 3.70
C ILE A 265 1.12 8.26 3.28
N HIS A 266 2.04 8.73 2.43
CA HIS A 266 3.23 7.95 2.09
C HIS A 266 4.40 8.33 3.00
N ILE A 267 5.13 7.35 3.53
CA ILE A 267 6.37 7.57 4.29
C ILE A 267 7.58 6.92 3.63
N GLN A 268 8.76 7.50 3.86
CA GLN A 268 10.05 6.93 3.47
C GLN A 268 11.08 7.09 4.59
N VAL A 269 11.76 6.00 4.95
CA VAL A 269 12.95 5.98 5.81
C VAL A 269 14.24 5.90 4.97
N GLU A 270 15.39 6.15 5.62
CA GLU A 270 16.73 6.15 5.00
C GLU A 270 17.14 4.83 4.34
#